data_AF-A0A956K8J6-F1
#
_entry.id   AF-A0A956K8J6-F1
#
_cell.length_a   1.000
_cell.length_b   1.000
_cell.length_c   1.000
_cell.angle_alpha   90.00
_cell.angle_beta   90.00
_cell.angle_gamma   90.00
#
_symmetry.space_group_name_H-M   'P 1'
#
loop_
_entity.id
_entity.type
_entity.pdbx_description
1 polymer ?
#
loop_
_entity_poly.entity_id
_entity_poly.type
_entity_poly.pdbx_seq_one_letter_code
_entity_poly.pdbx_strand_id
1 'polypeptide(L)'
;RLTHAATRRGATLDADGEGWSRSLAARPALHPRNPFSGSAEVWTVEGSSDHKTAGQGAAMAGKGPPPGDIKSYRLAEGPHFDGDIPEPPEGLMPASVVAWNTWFRAWYSWFWTPDDVPALRQLILLYDQFERGEHRLATEIRLQSEVWGITPKGQLANRWAPMGATEPVKLDASSDQVAAQRAKRDRKLA
;
A
#
# COMPACT_ATOMS: atom_id res chain seq x y z
N ARG A 1 -28.72 46.43 -40.97
CA ARG A 1 -28.97 44.98 -41.15
C ARG A 1 -27.78 44.42 -41.92
N LEU A 2 -26.77 43.92 -41.20
CA LEU A 2 -25.54 43.38 -41.76
C LEU A 2 -25.61 41.86 -41.66
N THR A 3 -25.63 41.19 -42.81
CA THR A 3 -25.63 39.73 -42.94
C THR A 3 -24.19 39.23 -43.00
N HIS A 4 -23.70 38.60 -41.94
CA HIS A 4 -22.46 37.83 -41.98
C HIS A 4 -22.75 36.40 -42.43
N ALA A 5 -22.29 36.08 -43.63
CA ALA A 5 -22.19 34.71 -44.14
C ALA A 5 -20.94 34.05 -43.55
N ALA A 6 -21.12 33.00 -42.75
CA ALA A 6 -20.02 32.17 -42.24
C ALA A 6 -19.93 30.87 -43.07
N THR A 7 -18.87 30.79 -43.86
CA THR A 7 -18.49 29.65 -44.70
C THR A 7 -18.16 28.42 -43.85
N ARG A 8 -18.93 27.34 -43.98
CA ARG A 8 -18.55 26.00 -43.49
C ARG A 8 -17.46 25.43 -44.41
N ARG A 9 -16.26 25.23 -43.88
CA ARG A 9 -15.27 24.32 -44.48
C ARG A 9 -15.52 22.91 -43.96
N GLY A 10 -15.91 22.02 -44.86
CA GLY A 10 -15.94 20.59 -44.62
C GLY A 10 -14.51 20.06 -44.53
N ALA A 11 -14.21 19.35 -43.46
CA ALA A 11 -13.05 18.47 -43.37
C ALA A 11 -13.53 17.07 -43.73
N THR A 12 -13.18 16.61 -44.93
CA THR A 12 -13.19 15.21 -45.32
C THR A 12 -12.05 14.52 -44.56
N LEU A 13 -12.39 13.63 -43.64
CA LEU A 13 -11.42 12.71 -43.04
C LEU A 13 -11.31 11.50 -43.96
N ASP A 14 -10.10 11.33 -44.48
CA ASP A 14 -9.69 10.20 -45.30
C ASP A 14 -9.87 8.89 -44.54
N ALA A 15 -10.54 7.96 -45.21
CA ALA A 15 -10.80 6.60 -44.77
C ALA A 15 -9.84 5.68 -45.53
N ASP A 16 -8.59 5.62 -45.08
CA ASP A 16 -7.58 4.61 -45.44
C ASP A 16 -6.58 4.64 -44.26
N GLY A 17 -6.31 3.61 -43.48
CA GLY A 17 -6.21 2.20 -43.83
C GLY A 17 -4.82 1.71 -43.42
N GLU A 18 -4.51 1.64 -42.12
CA GLU A 18 -3.41 0.79 -41.63
C GLU A 18 -3.78 0.14 -40.29
N GLY A 19 -4.06 -1.15 -40.38
CA GLY A 19 -4.43 -2.00 -39.28
C GLY A 19 -3.28 -2.24 -38.31
N TRP A 20 -3.42 -1.74 -37.09
CA TRP A 20 -2.67 -2.21 -35.94
C TRP A 20 -3.37 -3.44 -35.35
N SER A 21 -3.41 -4.54 -36.12
CA SER A 21 -3.74 -5.85 -35.58
C SER A 21 -2.54 -6.36 -34.78
N ARG A 22 -2.43 -5.95 -33.51
CA ARG A 22 -1.57 -6.66 -32.56
C ARG A 22 -2.19 -8.04 -32.33
N SER A 23 -1.64 -9.03 -33.01
CA SER A 23 -1.83 -10.44 -32.66
C SER A 23 -1.54 -10.64 -31.17
N LEU A 24 -2.59 -10.80 -30.37
CA LEU A 24 -2.55 -11.45 -29.07
C LEU A 24 -2.38 -12.96 -29.32
N ALA A 25 -1.23 -13.36 -29.85
CA ALA A 25 -0.80 -14.74 -29.73
C ALA A 25 -0.66 -15.02 -28.23
N ALA A 26 -1.34 -16.08 -27.77
CA ALA A 26 -1.33 -16.56 -26.42
C ALA A 26 0.12 -16.65 -25.89
N ARG A 27 0.50 -15.69 -25.04
CA ARG A 27 1.72 -15.79 -24.25
C ARG A 27 1.45 -16.89 -23.22
N PRO A 28 2.26 -17.96 -23.15
CA PRO A 28 2.14 -18.91 -22.05
C PRO A 28 2.25 -18.15 -20.73
N ALA A 29 1.43 -18.51 -19.76
CA ALA A 29 1.42 -17.98 -18.40
C ALA A 29 2.77 -18.28 -17.73
N LEU A 30 3.77 -17.46 -18.03
CA LEU A 30 4.95 -17.31 -17.21
C LEU A 30 4.51 -16.50 -16.00
N HIS A 31 4.02 -17.20 -14.98
CA HIS A 31 4.10 -16.67 -13.63
C HIS A 31 5.55 -16.22 -13.43
N PRO A 32 5.82 -14.94 -13.11
CA PRO A 32 7.17 -14.55 -12.74
C PRO A 32 7.52 -15.38 -11.51
N ARG A 33 8.47 -16.31 -11.66
CA ARG A 33 9.16 -16.92 -10.52
C ARG A 33 9.59 -15.76 -9.64
N ASN A 34 9.08 -15.74 -8.41
CA ASN A 34 9.46 -14.76 -7.41
C ASN A 34 10.99 -14.70 -7.35
N PRO A 35 11.63 -13.57 -7.72
CA PRO A 35 13.09 -13.46 -7.70
C PRO A 35 13.67 -13.59 -6.28
N PHE A 36 12.81 -13.61 -5.26
CA PHE A 36 13.18 -13.77 -3.85
C PHE A 36 13.00 -15.19 -3.31
N SER A 37 12.79 -16.19 -4.17
CA SER A 37 12.88 -17.63 -3.81
C SER A 37 14.34 -18.09 -3.58
N GLY A 38 15.29 -17.17 -3.43
CA GLY A 38 16.63 -17.46 -2.94
C GLY A 38 16.57 -17.68 -1.44
N SER A 39 17.28 -18.70 -0.96
CA SER A 39 17.53 -19.03 0.44
C SER A 39 17.55 -17.79 1.33
N ALA A 40 16.83 -17.84 2.46
CA ALA A 40 16.84 -16.78 3.47
C ALA A 40 18.26 -16.60 4.03
N GLU A 41 19.08 -15.80 3.34
CA GLU A 41 20.35 -15.31 3.87
C GLU A 41 19.99 -14.31 4.95
N VAL A 42 20.22 -14.74 6.20
CA VAL A 42 20.15 -13.89 7.37
C VAL A 42 21.26 -12.86 7.25
N TRP A 43 20.93 -11.64 6.85
CA TRP A 43 21.86 -10.51 6.88
C TRP A 43 22.05 -10.10 8.34
N THR A 44 23.03 -10.69 9.03
CA THR A 44 23.59 -10.11 10.25
C THR A 44 24.48 -8.94 9.86
N VAL A 45 24.05 -7.72 10.19
CA VAL A 45 24.92 -6.54 10.13
C VAL A 45 25.96 -6.68 11.24
N GLU A 46 27.11 -7.23 10.90
CA GLU A 46 28.27 -7.27 11.78
C GLU A 46 28.86 -5.86 11.84
N GLY A 47 28.65 -5.19 12.98
CA GLY A 47 29.13 -3.83 13.21
C GLY A 47 30.66 -3.80 13.25
N SER A 48 31.28 -3.43 12.14
CA SER A 48 32.71 -3.14 12.03
C SER A 48 33.08 -1.95 12.93
N SER A 49 33.61 -2.27 14.12
CA SER A 49 34.14 -1.30 15.07
C SER A 49 35.63 -1.10 14.86
N ASP A 50 36.02 -0.22 13.93
CA ASP A 50 37.43 0.22 13.83
C ASP A 50 37.55 1.67 13.35
N HIS A 51 37.30 2.60 14.27
CA HIS A 51 37.79 3.97 14.15
C HIS A 51 38.46 4.37 15.48
N LYS A 52 39.79 4.17 15.54
CA LYS A 52 40.66 4.78 16.55
C LYS A 52 40.89 6.25 16.18
N THR A 53 40.24 7.15 16.90
CA THR A 53 40.63 8.57 16.95
C THR A 53 41.10 8.87 18.36
N ALA A 54 42.41 9.03 18.53
CA ALA A 54 43.02 9.46 19.78
C ALA A 54 42.83 10.98 19.94
N GLY A 55 42.00 11.37 20.89
CA GLY A 55 41.77 12.76 21.29
C GLY A 55 41.05 12.79 22.63
N GLN A 56 41.82 12.84 23.72
CA GLN A 56 41.33 13.00 25.09
C GLN A 56 40.60 14.34 25.23
N GLY A 57 39.28 14.27 25.41
CA GLY A 57 38.43 15.39 25.78
C GLY A 57 37.24 14.89 26.60
N ALA A 58 37.31 15.14 27.91
CA ALA A 58 36.25 15.20 28.91
C ALA A 58 34.99 14.30 28.78
N ALA A 59 34.84 13.47 29.81
CA ALA A 59 33.69 12.63 30.11
C ALA A 59 32.34 13.37 30.07
N MET A 60 31.53 13.02 29.08
CA MET A 60 30.06 13.02 29.17
C MET A 60 29.58 11.64 28.72
N ALA A 61 30.05 10.60 29.41
CA ALA A 61 29.63 9.22 29.20
C ALA A 61 28.26 8.96 29.85
N GLY A 62 27.23 9.64 29.35
CA GLY A 62 25.89 9.07 29.43
C GLY A 62 25.92 7.80 28.59
N LYS A 63 25.90 6.63 29.25
CA LYS A 63 25.61 5.37 28.55
C LYS A 63 24.32 5.63 27.77
N GLY A 64 24.45 5.71 26.44
CA GLY A 64 23.28 5.72 25.56
C GLY A 64 22.38 4.55 25.94
N PRO A 65 21.05 4.68 25.78
CA PRO A 65 20.15 3.58 26.05
C PRO A 65 20.72 2.32 25.37
N PRO A 66 20.77 1.18 26.08
CA PRO A 66 21.36 -0.04 25.55
C PRO A 66 20.74 -0.31 24.16
N PRO A 67 21.52 -0.80 23.18
CA PRO A 67 20.98 -1.12 21.87
C PRO A 67 19.74 -1.97 22.09
N GLY A 68 18.58 -1.40 21.77
CA GLY A 68 17.31 -2.06 22.01
C GLY A 68 17.31 -3.40 21.32
N ASP A 69 16.64 -4.38 21.92
CA ASP A 69 16.53 -5.74 21.39
C ASP A 69 16.37 -5.69 19.87
N ILE A 70 17.33 -6.28 19.15
CA ILE A 70 17.26 -6.41 17.70
C ILE A 70 15.99 -7.19 17.43
N LYS A 71 14.93 -6.49 17.04
CA LYS A 71 13.67 -7.10 16.64
C LYS A 71 13.99 -7.98 15.47
N SER A 72 13.97 -9.28 15.71
CA SER A 72 14.11 -10.25 14.66
C SER A 72 12.79 -10.25 13.90
N TYR A 73 12.85 -10.11 12.58
CA TYR A 73 11.68 -10.09 11.71
C TYR A 73 11.62 -11.40 10.92
N ARG A 74 10.43 -11.95 10.71
CA ARG A 74 10.20 -13.05 9.76
C ARG A 74 9.34 -12.54 8.60
N LEU A 75 9.44 -13.21 7.46
CA LEU A 75 8.43 -13.03 6.40
C LEU A 75 7.07 -13.38 7.00
N ALA A 76 6.06 -12.54 6.74
CA ALA A 76 4.69 -12.84 7.11
C ALA A 76 4.20 -14.03 6.27
N GLU A 77 4.09 -15.21 6.87
CA GLU A 77 3.43 -16.37 6.28
C GLU A 77 1.93 -16.23 6.57
N GLY A 78 1.17 -15.76 5.58
CA GLY A 78 -0.29 -15.61 5.68
C GLY A 78 -1.01 -16.17 4.46
N PRO A 79 -2.32 -16.41 4.55
CA PRO A 79 -3.15 -16.65 3.37
C PRO A 79 -2.95 -15.46 2.43
N HIS A 80 -2.52 -15.76 1.21
CA HIS A 80 -2.22 -14.76 0.19
C HIS A 80 -3.26 -14.85 -0.92
N PHE A 81 -3.44 -13.75 -1.63
CA PHE A 81 -4.33 -13.69 -2.76
C PHE A 81 -3.72 -14.47 -3.93
N ASP A 82 -4.11 -15.74 -4.06
CA ASP A 82 -3.64 -16.67 -5.11
C ASP A 82 -4.66 -16.84 -6.26
N GLY A 83 -5.77 -16.08 -6.21
CA GLY A 83 -6.88 -16.19 -7.16
C GLY A 83 -6.76 -15.29 -8.39
N ASP A 84 -7.76 -15.41 -9.27
CA ASP A 84 -7.95 -14.46 -10.36
C ASP A 84 -8.15 -13.04 -9.82
N ILE A 85 -7.60 -12.04 -10.52
CA ILE A 85 -7.79 -10.63 -10.18
C ILE A 85 -9.29 -10.35 -10.14
N PRO A 86 -9.86 -9.86 -9.02
CA PRO A 86 -11.29 -9.62 -8.95
C PRO A 86 -11.69 -8.55 -9.95
N GLU A 87 -12.91 -8.66 -10.49
CA GLU A 87 -13.43 -7.67 -11.42
C GLU A 87 -13.54 -6.29 -10.75
N PRO A 88 -13.00 -5.20 -11.35
CA PRO A 88 -13.13 -3.85 -10.81
C PRO A 88 -14.60 -3.45 -10.64
N PRO A 89 -14.95 -2.56 -9.69
CA PRO A 89 -16.28 -1.95 -9.63
C PRO A 89 -16.72 -1.35 -10.96
N GLU A 90 -18.01 -1.45 -11.27
CA GLU A 90 -18.58 -0.83 -12.46
C GLU A 90 -18.51 0.71 -12.41
N GLY A 91 -18.46 1.35 -13.57
CA GLY A 91 -18.50 2.82 -13.69
C GLY A 91 -17.20 3.56 -13.35
N LEU A 92 -16.13 2.83 -13.04
CA LEU A 92 -14.80 3.41 -12.83
C LEU A 92 -14.27 4.11 -14.11
N MET A 93 -13.52 5.19 -13.91
CA MET A 93 -12.73 5.80 -14.97
C MET A 93 -11.68 4.81 -15.50
N PRO A 94 -11.28 4.91 -16.79
CA PRO A 94 -10.25 4.05 -17.35
C PRO A 94 -8.94 4.06 -16.54
N ALA A 95 -8.54 5.22 -16.01
CA ALA A 95 -7.36 5.35 -15.14
C ALA A 95 -7.48 4.51 -13.86
N SER A 96 -8.65 4.53 -13.21
CA SER A 96 -8.94 3.75 -12.01
C SER A 96 -8.98 2.25 -12.28
N VAL A 97 -9.47 1.82 -13.46
CA VAL A 97 -9.38 0.41 -13.88
C VAL A 97 -7.92 -0.03 -14.03
N VAL A 98 -7.05 0.83 -14.59
CA VAL A 98 -5.62 0.54 -14.69
C VAL A 98 -4.98 0.47 -13.30
N ALA A 99 -5.32 1.39 -12.38
CA ALA A 99 -4.83 1.38 -11.01
C ALA A 99 -5.23 0.08 -10.28
N TRP A 100 -6.51 -0.32 -10.36
CA TRP A 100 -7.01 -1.58 -9.81
C TRP A 100 -6.19 -2.78 -10.26
N ASN A 101 -6.03 -2.95 -11.58
CA ASN A 101 -5.24 -4.05 -12.14
C ASN A 101 -3.75 -3.97 -11.74
N THR A 102 -3.21 -2.77 -11.59
CA THR A 102 -1.82 -2.57 -11.16
C THR A 102 -1.63 -2.98 -9.70
N TRP A 103 -2.57 -2.61 -8.83
CA TRP A 103 -2.57 -2.93 -7.41
C TRP A 103 -2.59 -4.45 -7.18
N PHE A 104 -3.53 -5.17 -7.81
CA PHE A 104 -3.64 -6.63 -7.69
C PHE A 104 -2.52 -7.42 -8.39
N ARG A 105 -1.70 -6.78 -9.21
CA ARG A 105 -0.51 -7.41 -9.82
C ARG A 105 0.79 -7.06 -9.10
N ALA A 106 0.75 -6.13 -8.17
CA ALA A 106 1.92 -5.71 -7.42
C ALA A 106 2.27 -6.76 -6.37
N TRP A 107 3.57 -6.88 -6.05
CA TRP A 107 4.05 -7.88 -5.09
C TRP A 107 3.43 -7.73 -3.69
N TYR A 108 3.03 -6.52 -3.28
CA TYR A 108 2.41 -6.29 -1.97
C TYR A 108 0.98 -6.82 -1.87
N SER A 109 0.32 -7.10 -3.01
CA SER A 109 -1.00 -7.75 -3.00
C SER A 109 -0.95 -9.19 -2.50
N TRP A 110 0.25 -9.77 -2.44
CA TRP A 110 0.50 -11.07 -1.81
C TRP A 110 0.07 -11.10 -0.34
N PHE A 111 -0.01 -9.97 0.35
CA PHE A 111 -0.45 -9.91 1.75
C PHE A 111 -1.95 -9.71 1.91
N TRP A 112 -2.70 -9.59 0.81
CA TRP A 112 -4.15 -9.47 0.86
C TRP A 112 -4.82 -10.84 0.85
N THR A 113 -5.99 -10.90 1.45
CA THR A 113 -6.88 -12.05 1.47
C THR A 113 -8.14 -11.77 0.64
N PRO A 114 -8.91 -12.80 0.25
CA PRO A 114 -10.21 -12.59 -0.37
C PRO A 114 -11.16 -11.72 0.47
N ASP A 115 -11.03 -11.76 1.80
CA ASP A 115 -11.85 -10.98 2.75
C ASP A 115 -11.54 -9.47 2.70
N ASP A 116 -10.38 -9.08 2.16
CA ASP A 116 -9.98 -7.68 2.02
C ASP A 116 -10.57 -7.02 0.77
N VAL A 117 -11.04 -7.81 -0.20
CA VAL A 117 -11.57 -7.32 -1.49
C VAL A 117 -12.69 -6.28 -1.32
N PRO A 118 -13.68 -6.44 -0.42
CA PRO A 118 -14.69 -5.41 -0.20
C PRO A 118 -14.11 -4.07 0.25
N ALA A 119 -13.07 -4.07 1.08
CA ALA A 119 -12.41 -2.85 1.54
C ALA A 119 -11.55 -2.21 0.43
N LEU A 120 -10.83 -3.02 -0.34
CA LEU A 120 -10.09 -2.55 -1.53
C LEU A 120 -11.03 -1.93 -2.57
N ARG A 121 -12.24 -2.46 -2.74
CA ARG A 121 -13.29 -1.85 -3.59
C ARG A 121 -13.67 -0.45 -3.13
N GLN A 122 -13.74 -0.20 -1.82
CA GLN A 122 -14.00 1.15 -1.31
C GLN A 122 -12.83 2.09 -1.59
N LEU A 123 -11.59 1.60 -1.42
CA LEU A 123 -10.41 2.41 -1.71
C LEU A 123 -10.31 2.80 -3.18
N ILE A 124 -10.61 1.91 -4.13
CA ILE A 124 -10.56 2.26 -5.55
C ILE A 124 -11.67 3.24 -5.95
N LEU A 125 -12.85 3.17 -5.32
CA LEU A 125 -13.90 4.16 -5.53
C LEU A 125 -13.48 5.56 -5.01
N LEU A 126 -12.78 5.60 -3.88
CA LEU A 126 -12.21 6.83 -3.34
C LEU A 126 -11.14 7.40 -4.29
N TYR A 127 -10.26 6.54 -4.80
CA TYR A 127 -9.26 6.89 -5.81
C TYR A 127 -9.91 7.44 -7.09
N ASP A 128 -11.00 6.82 -7.57
CA ASP A 128 -11.75 7.28 -8.74
C ASP A 128 -12.32 8.69 -8.55
N GLN A 129 -12.87 8.98 -7.37
CA GLN A 129 -13.36 10.32 -7.05
C GLN A 129 -12.22 11.36 -7.08
N PHE A 130 -11.05 10.99 -6.58
CA PHE A 130 -9.88 11.86 -6.64
C PHE A 130 -9.41 12.12 -8.08
N GLU A 131 -9.41 11.11 -8.95
CA GLU A 131 -9.13 11.26 -10.38
C GLU A 131 -10.16 12.15 -11.10
N ARG A 132 -11.40 12.21 -10.60
CA ARG A 132 -12.44 13.14 -11.08
C ARG A 132 -12.26 14.58 -10.58
N GLY A 133 -11.23 14.85 -9.77
CA GLY A 133 -10.92 16.19 -9.26
C GLY A 133 -11.38 16.46 -7.83
N GLU A 134 -11.87 15.45 -7.10
CA GLU A 134 -12.25 15.59 -5.68
C GLU A 134 -11.01 15.54 -4.76
N HIS A 135 -10.15 16.54 -4.87
CA HIS A 135 -8.86 16.58 -4.16
C HIS A 135 -8.96 16.63 -2.63
N ARG A 136 -10.13 16.96 -2.08
CA ARG A 136 -10.40 16.91 -0.62
C ARG A 136 -10.18 15.51 -0.03
N LEU A 137 -10.24 14.46 -0.86
CA LEU A 137 -10.08 13.07 -0.45
C LEU A 137 -8.61 12.61 -0.43
N ALA A 138 -7.66 13.47 -0.83
CA ALA A 138 -6.24 13.11 -0.94
C ALA A 138 -5.65 12.56 0.36
N THR A 139 -5.99 13.19 1.50
CA THR A 139 -5.51 12.76 2.81
C THR A 139 -6.05 11.37 3.19
N GLU A 140 -7.32 11.11 2.90
CA GLU A 140 -7.97 9.84 3.21
C GLU A 140 -7.41 8.71 2.34
N ILE A 141 -7.25 8.95 1.03
CA ILE A 141 -6.61 8.00 0.11
C ILE A 141 -5.21 7.67 0.59
N ARG A 142 -4.42 8.67 1.00
CA ARG A 142 -3.06 8.45 1.51
C ARG A 142 -3.07 7.54 2.73
N LEU A 143 -3.96 7.80 3.70
CA LEU A 143 -4.04 7.00 4.93
C LEU A 143 -4.47 5.56 4.64
N GLN A 144 -5.52 5.38 3.84
CA GLN A 144 -6.01 4.05 3.46
C GLN A 144 -4.97 3.28 2.63
N SER A 145 -4.30 3.95 1.68
CA SER A 145 -3.25 3.34 0.87
C SER A 145 -2.05 2.88 1.72
N GLU A 146 -1.80 3.52 2.86
CA GLU A 146 -0.79 3.07 3.82
C GLU A 146 -1.21 1.79 4.54
N VAL A 147 -2.47 1.71 5.00
CA VAL A 147 -3.03 0.52 5.66
C VAL A 147 -2.94 -0.71 4.75
N TRP A 148 -3.30 -0.55 3.47
CA TRP A 148 -3.30 -1.67 2.51
C TRP A 148 -1.93 -1.97 1.89
N GLY A 149 -0.87 -1.28 2.31
CA GLY A 149 0.47 -1.55 1.80
C GLY A 149 0.71 -1.08 0.37
N ILE A 150 -0.11 -0.17 -0.16
CA ILE A 150 0.07 0.39 -1.50
C ILE A 150 1.22 1.41 -1.50
N THR A 151 1.38 2.18 -0.41
CA THR A 151 2.48 3.16 -0.27
C THR A 151 3.79 2.50 0.14
N PRO A 152 4.98 3.09 -0.16
CA PRO A 152 6.27 2.53 0.28
C PRO A 152 6.37 2.28 1.79
N LYS A 153 5.75 3.15 2.60
CA LYS A 153 5.68 2.97 4.06
C LYS A 153 4.85 1.75 4.44
N GLY A 154 3.67 1.60 3.85
CA GLY A 154 2.83 0.42 4.05
C GLY A 154 3.49 -0.87 3.55
N GLN A 155 4.20 -0.80 2.42
CA GLN A 155 4.96 -1.94 1.88
C GLN A 155 6.03 -2.42 2.87
N LEU A 156 6.78 -1.50 3.49
CA LEU A 156 7.77 -1.84 4.51
C LEU A 156 7.11 -2.45 5.76
N ALA A 157 5.95 -1.92 6.17
CA ALA A 157 5.19 -2.46 7.30
C ALA A 157 4.70 -3.89 7.04
N ASN A 158 4.15 -4.16 5.85
CA ASN A 158 3.65 -5.49 5.49
C ASN A 158 4.77 -6.49 5.23
N ARG A 159 5.93 -6.03 4.77
CA ARG A 159 7.08 -6.91 4.53
C ARG A 159 7.55 -7.61 5.82
N TRP A 160 7.45 -6.93 6.97
CA TRP A 160 8.07 -7.36 8.21
C TRP A 160 7.01 -7.58 9.29
N ALA A 161 6.58 -8.84 9.49
CA ALA A 161 5.77 -9.17 10.66
C ALA A 161 6.66 -9.13 11.93
N PRO A 162 6.22 -8.48 13.02
CA PRO A 162 6.93 -8.57 14.28
C PRO A 162 6.94 -10.02 14.76
N MET A 163 8.12 -10.59 15.03
CA MET A 163 8.20 -11.91 15.67
C MET A 163 7.53 -11.83 17.06
N GLY A 164 6.56 -12.71 17.30
CA GLY A 164 5.82 -12.78 18.56
C GLY A 164 4.38 -12.28 18.52
N ALA A 165 3.86 -11.85 17.36
CA ALA A 165 2.41 -11.73 17.15
C ALA A 165 1.76 -13.12 16.99
N THR A 166 2.08 -14.04 17.91
CA THR A 166 1.38 -15.30 18.06
C THR A 166 0.23 -15.00 19.02
N GLU A 167 -0.98 -15.14 18.50
CA GLU A 167 -2.28 -14.82 19.09
C GLU A 167 -2.78 -13.39 18.81
N PRO A 168 -3.98 -13.24 18.18
CA PRO A 168 -4.70 -11.99 18.28
C PRO A 168 -4.87 -11.72 19.77
N VAL A 169 -4.44 -10.54 20.22
CA VAL A 169 -4.85 -10.03 21.52
C VAL A 169 -6.37 -10.17 21.54
N LYS A 170 -6.89 -11.14 22.30
CA LYS A 170 -8.31 -11.16 22.63
C LYS A 170 -8.58 -9.75 23.13
N LEU A 171 -9.45 -9.04 22.43
CA LEU A 171 -9.99 -7.79 22.93
C LEU A 171 -10.90 -8.19 24.08
N ASP A 172 -10.32 -8.52 25.23
CA ASP A 172 -11.07 -8.76 26.45
C ASP A 172 -11.75 -7.43 26.79
N ALA A 173 -13.04 -7.34 26.50
CA ALA A 173 -14.04 -6.45 27.13
C ALA A 173 -13.57 -5.08 27.66
N SER A 174 -12.69 -4.38 26.92
CA SER A 174 -12.07 -3.10 27.33
C SER A 174 -13.07 -1.94 27.35
N SER A 175 -14.26 -2.14 26.78
CA SER A 175 -15.35 -1.17 26.83
C SER A 175 -15.75 -0.79 28.27
N ASP A 176 -15.71 -1.74 29.20
CA ASP A 176 -16.05 -1.51 30.61
C ASP A 176 -14.95 -0.72 31.36
N GLN A 177 -13.69 -0.90 30.99
CA GLN A 177 -12.59 -0.14 31.59
C GLN A 177 -12.55 1.32 31.12
N VAL A 178 -12.88 1.58 29.86
CA VAL A 178 -12.99 2.94 29.31
C VAL A 178 -14.17 3.68 29.96
N ALA A 179 -15.30 3.00 30.17
CA ALA A 179 -16.44 3.55 30.90
C ALA A 179 -16.10 3.87 32.36
N ALA A 180 -15.41 2.96 33.06
CA ALA A 180 -14.95 3.18 34.44
C ALA A 180 -13.93 4.32 34.57
N GLN A 181 -13.04 4.51 33.58
CA GLN A 181 -12.09 5.62 33.58
C GLN A 181 -12.77 6.97 33.34
N ARG A 182 -13.78 7.04 32.47
CA ARG A 182 -14.59 8.26 32.27
C ARG A 182 -15.33 8.66 33.55
N ALA A 183 -15.98 7.69 34.20
CA ALA A 183 -16.67 7.94 35.48
C ALA A 183 -15.72 8.43 36.58
N LYS A 184 -14.50 7.89 36.67
CA LYS A 184 -13.46 8.36 37.63
C LYS A 184 -12.99 9.78 37.33
N ARG A 185 -12.82 10.13 36.05
CA ARG A 185 -12.40 11.47 35.64
C ARG A 185 -13.46 12.51 35.99
N ASP A 186 -14.73 12.21 35.68
CA ASP A 186 -15.83 13.14 35.92
C ASP A 186 -16.05 13.37 37.43
N ARG A 187 -15.82 12.35 38.27
CA ARG A 187 -15.83 12.49 39.74
C ARG A 187 -14.68 13.31 40.33
N LYS A 188 -13.58 13.47 39.59
CA LYS A 188 -12.42 14.28 40.02
C LYS A 188 -12.55 15.75 39.62
N LEU A 189 -13.42 16.04 38.65
CA LEU A 189 -13.66 17.39 38.12
C LEU A 189 -14.86 18.09 38.79
N ALA A 190 -15.67 17.34 39.55
CA ALA A 190 -16.73 17.85 40.43
C ALA A 190 -16.18 18.10 41.83
#